data_AF-A0A8T5R633-F1
#
_entry.id   AF-A0A8T5R633-F1
#
_cell.length_a   1.000
_cell.length_b   1.000
_cell.length_c   1.000
_cell.angle_alpha   90.00
_cell.angle_beta   90.00
_cell.angle_gamma   90.00
#
_symmetry.space_group_name_H-M   'P 1'
#
loop_
_entity.id
_entity.type
_entity.pdbx_description
1 polymer ?
#
loop_
_entity_poly.entity_id
_entity_poly.type
_entity_poly.pdbx_seq_one_letter_code
_entity_poly.pdbx_strand_id
1 'polypeptide(L)'
;MTKGRGLNLKEFIDRRKKLKNIPDMINLRSDLISNQFIKVCHINGIKSFAWGFMGYKQPLQVINRLINDQIDGIIFDNYHNLKIIRGN
;
A
#
# COMPACT_ATOMS: atom_id res chain seq x y z
N MET A 1 14.18 -6.86 1.02
CA MET A 1 13.26 -5.83 1.56
C MET A 1 13.84 -5.27 2.84
N THR A 2 14.03 -3.96 2.93
CA THR A 2 14.54 -3.30 4.15
C THR A 2 13.35 -2.84 4.98
N LYS A 3 13.26 -3.25 6.25
CA LYS A 3 12.28 -2.71 7.19
C LYS A 3 12.73 -1.32 7.61
N GLY A 4 11.97 -0.28 7.29
CA GLY A 4 12.27 1.08 7.73
C GLY A 4 12.35 1.16 9.25
N ARG A 5 13.41 1.77 9.79
CA ARG A 5 13.52 2.14 11.20
C ARG A 5 13.49 3.67 11.30
N GLY A 6 12.71 4.21 12.24
CA GLY A 6 12.75 5.64 12.58
C GLY A 6 11.72 6.55 11.89
N LEU A 7 10.72 6.02 11.18
CA LEU A 7 9.56 6.78 10.72
C LEU A 7 8.30 5.92 10.86
N ASN A 8 7.41 6.29 11.77
CA ASN A 8 6.13 5.59 11.90
C ASN A 8 5.10 6.13 10.88
N LEU A 9 4.02 5.37 10.67
CA LEU A 9 3.01 5.71 9.66
C LEU A 9 2.38 7.09 9.88
N LYS A 10 2.14 7.48 11.13
CA LYS A 10 1.58 8.78 11.48
C LYS A 10 2.53 9.91 11.09
N GLU A 11 3.80 9.79 11.47
CA GLU A 11 4.85 10.75 11.11
C GLU A 11 5.05 10.86 9.60
N PHE A 12 4.92 9.76 8.86
CA PHE A 12 4.96 9.77 7.41
C PHE A 12 3.78 10.57 6.83
N ILE A 13 2.56 10.29 7.29
CA ILE A 13 1.34 10.94 6.82
C ILE A 13 1.36 12.47 7.08
N ASP A 14 1.96 12.89 8.20
CA ASP A 14 2.05 14.30 8.56
C ASP A 14 3.09 15.07 7.73
N ARG A 15 4.10 14.38 7.15
CA ARG A 15 5.16 14.99 6.35
C ARG A 15 4.76 15.16 4.89
N ARG A 16 3.98 16.20 4.59
CA ARG A 16 3.43 16.41 3.25
C ARG A 16 4.43 16.78 2.13
N LYS A 17 5.63 17.36 2.39
CA LYS A 17 6.54 17.83 1.31
C LYS A 17 8.07 17.89 1.63
N LYS A 18 8.59 17.14 2.61
CA LYS A 18 9.99 17.35 3.08
C LYS A 18 10.76 16.07 3.42
N LEU A 19 10.59 15.00 2.64
CA LEU A 19 11.47 13.84 2.78
C LEU A 19 12.74 14.09 1.93
N LYS A 20 13.91 14.14 2.57
CA LYS A 20 15.19 13.98 1.87
C LYS A 20 15.45 12.48 1.74
N ASN A 21 15.99 12.00 0.61
CA ASN A 21 16.22 10.58 0.33
C ASN A 21 14.92 9.75 0.41
N ILE A 22 13.94 10.13 -0.41
CA ILE A 22 12.61 9.49 -0.45
C ILE A 22 12.74 8.16 -1.20
N PRO A 23 12.18 7.05 -0.70
CA PRO A 23 12.14 5.81 -1.47
C PRO A 23 11.23 5.96 -2.69
N ASP A 24 11.55 5.25 -3.77
CA ASP A 24 10.70 5.20 -4.97
C ASP A 24 9.37 4.47 -4.71
N MET A 25 9.33 3.63 -3.68
CA MET A 25 8.19 2.78 -3.36
C MET A 25 8.10 2.48 -1.86
N ILE A 26 6.86 2.45 -1.33
CA ILE A 26 6.54 1.98 0.02
C ILE A 26 5.50 0.88 -0.06
N ASN A 27 5.83 -0.27 0.54
CA ASN A 27 4.92 -1.40 0.71
C ASN A 27 4.38 -1.39 2.14
N LEU A 28 3.06 -1.28 2.29
CA LEU A 28 2.39 -1.26 3.59
C LEU A 28 1.38 -2.40 3.69
N ARG A 29 1.19 -2.93 4.91
CA ARG A 29 0.19 -3.97 5.14
C ARG A 29 -1.21 -3.36 4.89
N SER A 30 -2.06 -4.10 4.21
CA SER A 30 -3.34 -3.62 3.67
C SER A 30 -4.29 -3.06 4.74
N ASP A 31 -4.23 -3.55 5.97
CA ASP A 31 -5.00 -3.04 7.12
C ASP A 31 -4.53 -1.67 7.63
N LEU A 32 -3.32 -1.24 7.26
CA LEU A 32 -2.74 0.05 7.64
C LEU A 32 -2.87 1.09 6.52
N ILE A 33 -3.38 0.71 5.35
CA ILE A 33 -3.50 1.63 4.21
C ILE A 33 -4.76 2.49 4.35
N SER A 34 -4.56 3.78 4.15
CA SER A 34 -5.62 4.79 4.10
C SER A 34 -5.48 5.64 2.84
N ASN A 35 -6.57 6.30 2.44
CA ASN A 35 -6.54 7.22 1.30
C ASN A 35 -5.57 8.39 1.55
N GLN A 36 -5.37 8.77 2.81
CA GLN A 36 -4.40 9.80 3.17
C GLN A 36 -2.96 9.31 2.95
N PHE A 37 -2.65 8.06 3.28
CA PHE A 37 -1.36 7.45 2.98
C PHE A 37 -1.08 7.46 1.47
N ILE A 38 -2.04 7.00 0.66
CA ILE A 38 -1.90 6.97 -0.81
C ILE A 38 -1.64 8.37 -1.35
N LYS A 39 -2.43 9.37 -0.93
CA LYS A 39 -2.24 10.77 -1.32
C LYS A 39 -0.85 11.32 -0.95
N VAL A 40 -0.36 11.01 0.25
CA VAL A 40 0.97 11.46 0.68
C VAL A 40 2.07 10.80 -0.16
N CYS A 41 1.94 9.52 -0.49
CA CYS A 41 2.85 8.84 -1.42
C CYS A 41 2.86 9.55 -2.79
N HIS A 42 1.70 9.76 -3.40
CA HIS A 42 1.58 10.42 -4.71
C HIS A 42 2.14 11.83 -4.73
N ILE A 43 1.85 12.65 -3.70
CA ILE A 43 2.39 14.02 -3.58
C ILE A 43 3.92 14.03 -3.55
N ASN A 44 4.54 12.98 -3.01
CA ASN A 44 5.99 12.86 -2.91
C ASN A 44 6.61 12.00 -4.03
N GLY A 45 5.83 11.63 -5.06
CA GLY A 45 6.32 10.79 -6.17
C GLY A 45 6.66 9.35 -5.78
N ILE A 46 6.14 8.87 -4.65
CA ILE A 46 6.38 7.52 -4.13
C ILE A 46 5.26 6.60 -4.62
N LYS A 47 5.62 5.41 -5.10
CA LYS A 47 4.62 4.37 -5.39
C LYS A 47 4.14 3.68 -4.11
N SER A 48 2.84 3.59 -3.95
CA SER A 48 2.15 2.97 -2.82
C SER A 48 1.70 1.54 -3.15
N PHE A 49 2.13 0.56 -2.37
CA PHE A 49 1.81 -0.85 -2.60
C PHE A 49 1.22 -1.49 -1.34
N ALA A 50 0.25 -2.38 -1.53
CA ALA A 50 -0.39 -3.14 -0.45
C ALA A 50 0.02 -4.60 -0.42
N TRP A 51 0.11 -5.19 0.76
CA TRP A 51 0.30 -6.63 0.97
C TRP A 51 -0.52 -7.16 2.16
N GLY A 52 -0.50 -8.46 2.43
CA GLY A 52 -1.09 -9.03 3.65
C GLY A 52 -2.59 -9.31 3.58
N PHE A 53 -3.07 -9.88 2.47
CA PHE A 53 -4.52 -10.10 2.23
C PHE A 53 -5.07 -11.41 2.81
N MET A 54 -4.22 -12.33 3.24
CA MET A 54 -4.61 -13.69 3.68
C MET A 54 -5.56 -13.70 4.90
N GLY A 55 -5.58 -12.63 5.71
CA GLY A 55 -6.40 -12.55 6.92
C GLY A 55 -7.83 -12.02 6.71
N TYR A 56 -8.19 -11.58 5.51
CA TYR A 56 -9.52 -11.03 5.25
C TYR A 56 -10.54 -12.12 4.91
N LYS A 57 -11.76 -11.98 5.42
CA LYS A 57 -12.90 -12.82 4.98
C LYS A 57 -13.21 -12.63 3.50
N GLN A 58 -13.04 -11.41 2.98
CA GLN A 58 -13.36 -11.02 1.61
C GLN A 58 -12.21 -10.20 1.00
N PRO A 59 -11.06 -10.83 0.70
CA PRO A 59 -9.84 -10.13 0.27
C PRO A 59 -10.05 -9.33 -1.03
N LEU A 60 -10.88 -9.85 -1.96
CA LEU A 60 -11.21 -9.14 -3.21
C LEU A 60 -11.88 -7.79 -2.98
N GLN A 61 -12.77 -7.67 -1.99
CA GLN A 61 -13.44 -6.40 -1.73
C GLN A 61 -12.45 -5.34 -1.23
N VAL A 62 -11.51 -5.76 -0.39
CA VAL A 62 -10.43 -4.88 0.09
C VAL A 62 -9.54 -4.47 -1.06
N ILE A 63 -9.16 -5.40 -1.94
CA ILE A 63 -8.35 -5.12 -3.13
C ILE A 63 -9.06 -4.14 -4.06
N ASN A 64 -10.33 -4.38 -4.39
CA ASN A 64 -11.12 -3.49 -5.26
C ASN A 64 -11.27 -2.10 -4.64
N ARG A 65 -11.47 -2.01 -3.32
CA ARG A 65 -11.47 -0.73 -2.62
C ARG A 65 -10.13 -0.01 -2.80
N LEU A 66 -9.01 -0.68 -2.56
CA LEU A 66 -7.69 -0.07 -2.68
C LEU A 66 -7.37 0.38 -4.12
N ILE A 67 -7.82 -0.38 -5.12
CA ILE A 67 -7.73 0.00 -6.55
C ILE A 67 -8.56 1.26 -6.81
N ASN A 68 -9.80 1.33 -6.29
CA ASN A 68 -10.65 2.52 -6.41
C ASN A 68 -10.05 3.73 -5.68
N ASP A 69 -9.33 3.50 -4.57
CA ASP A 69 -8.57 4.51 -3.84
C ASP A 69 -7.23 4.88 -4.54
N GLN A 70 -6.98 4.34 -5.73
CA GLN A 70 -5.83 4.60 -6.62
C GLN A 70 -4.48 4.16 -6.06
N ILE A 71 -4.43 3.02 -5.36
CA ILE A 71 -3.15 2.41 -5.01
C ILE A 71 -2.35 2.00 -6.25
N ASP A 72 -1.02 2.09 -6.21
CA ASP A 72 -0.15 1.82 -7.36
C ASP A 72 0.10 0.33 -7.61
N GLY A 73 -0.06 -0.51 -6.58
CA GLY A 73 0.14 -1.95 -6.73
C GLY A 73 -0.34 -2.80 -5.57
N ILE A 74 -0.61 -4.07 -5.89
CA ILE A 74 -1.00 -5.11 -4.94
C ILE A 74 0.05 -6.23 -5.00
N ILE A 75 0.55 -6.62 -3.82
CA ILE A 75 1.53 -7.69 -3.65
C ILE A 75 0.81 -8.88 -3.01
N PHE A 76 0.86 -10.02 -3.70
CA PHE A 76 0.29 -11.27 -3.21
C PHE A 76 1.35 -12.09 -2.49
N ASP A 77 1.07 -12.43 -1.23
CA ASP A 77 1.91 -13.35 -0.46
C ASP A 77 1.82 -14.79 -1.00
N ASN A 78 0.74 -15.13 -1.71
CA ASN A 78 0.51 -16.44 -2.31
C ASN A 78 0.00 -16.31 -3.76
N TYR A 79 0.74 -16.87 -4.71
CA TYR A 79 0.43 -16.83 -6.14
C TYR A 79 -0.90 -17.52 -6.50
N HIS A 80 -1.41 -18.44 -5.68
CA HIS A 80 -2.73 -19.04 -5.88
C HIS A 80 -3.86 -18.01 -5.84
N ASN A 81 -3.67 -16.89 -5.14
CA ASN A 81 -4.65 -15.81 -5.07
C ASN A 81 -4.74 -14.99 -6.38
N LEU A 82 -3.78 -15.13 -7.31
CA LEU A 82 -3.82 -14.47 -8.61
C LEU A 82 -5.01 -14.94 -9.48
N LYS A 83 -5.43 -16.20 -9.32
CA LYS A 83 -6.60 -16.75 -10.03
C LYS A 83 -7.90 -16.03 -9.64
N ILE A 84 -7.99 -15.56 -8.39
CA ILE A 84 -9.16 -14.89 -7.84
C ILE A 84 -9.36 -13.51 -8.53
N ILE A 85 -8.28 -12.93 -9.09
CA ILE A 85 -8.31 -11.59 -9.70
C ILE A 85 -8.37 -11.65 -11.22
N ARG A 86 -7.72 -12.64 -11.85
CA ARG A 86 -7.79 -12.81 -13.32
C ARG A 86 -9.13 -13.33 -13.83
N GLY A 87 -10.04 -13.74 -12.94
CA GLY A 87 -11.32 -14.38 -13.28
C GLY A 87 -12.55 -13.47 -13.24
N ASN A 88 -12.40 -12.19 -12.87
CA ASN A 88 -13.48 -11.18 -12.89
C ASN A 88 -13.25 -10.17 -14.01
#